data_AF-A0AA36ICH8-F1
#
_entry.id   AF-A0AA36ICH8-F1
#
_cell.length_a   1.000
_cell.length_b   1.000
_cell.length_c   1.000
_cell.angle_alpha   90.00
_cell.angle_beta   90.00
_cell.angle_gamma   90.00
#
_symmetry.space_group_name_H-M   'P 1'
#
loop_
_entity.id
_entity.type
_entity.pdbx_description
1 polymer ?
#
loop_
_entity_poly.entity_id
_entity_poly.type
_entity_poly.pdbx_seq_one_letter_code
_entity_poly.pdbx_strand_id
1 'polypeptide(L)'
;MDSDLVTWNVILDTCSSPLAAAPGSSASCWLSFWQRATVHFSCVGLWGLQGKLLSCAALGSKGLECLTPGLWFADGWRSDQKGSFEISKIRNIRFERVSWSLACMASSRELLPVSQSAPEESAWRCPRKMPALSRVVPPLALAATALSLLALILAIVALAKPAPQTDPMASLPPLTGVNAGGWLNLEDWFFSGVTGRNVMSLVNRGQGACLPPAVLTMDDYWPSEGFLTMRLNQSRGPAFTAEAFEAHRRSFIGEEDFQGMASLKLQLLRLPLHWAAFADALAPIDHELYGKHNPDEDTAIVPDPYYNGLAAFATVPRKWLASQLRKAAQNNLRVVLDLHAFPGGAANGTYNGVWPSPPAFWKEKSNVGNRSVALKDAGLMVVKAMVQWVEGLDDTARGAVAGVTVMNEPAHMNQGSAFASEADILQWLSDASNMFRQSKLPGMSVKLYMQLIGTAFRDFDGTVVPWFHKTFSSQEQSKWAVADLHFYIAWGGCDGRVISGGGFACDDPLDEIRQKIDGCVKSFTQDFRKNFGGLRAVTEFSTGTFQDMGSFTQRPTAFAPLIRGKAKTGGFWRPSCRCKRTPTRPQISSPSSGPGACPTAPSLSVAGAFDGSQAWSSRRRSLARHLGTRFS
;
A
#
# COMPACT_ATOMS: atom_id res chain seq x y z
N MET A 1 -10.39 36.61 -40.35
CA MET A 1 -8.97 36.18 -40.19
C MET A 1 -9.00 34.94 -39.30
N ASP A 2 -9.61 33.83 -39.69
CA ASP A 2 -9.53 33.02 -40.92
C ASP A 2 -8.20 32.32 -41.16
N SER A 3 -8.37 31.11 -41.68
CA SER A 3 -7.43 30.06 -42.10
C SER A 3 -6.81 29.25 -40.96
N ASP A 4 -6.92 27.92 -40.82
CA ASP A 4 -7.35 26.74 -41.61
C ASP A 4 -6.22 25.70 -41.61
N LEU A 5 -6.68 24.45 -41.55
CA LEU A 5 -5.96 23.18 -41.58
C LEU A 5 -5.07 22.96 -42.83
N VAL A 6 -4.14 22.00 -42.76
CA VAL A 6 -4.21 20.70 -43.48
C VAL A 6 -2.95 19.84 -43.23
N THR A 7 -3.22 18.58 -42.89
CA THR A 7 -2.35 17.39 -42.77
C THR A 7 -1.83 16.83 -44.10
N TRP A 8 -0.73 16.07 -44.06
CA TRP A 8 -0.46 14.96 -44.98
C TRP A 8 0.02 13.71 -44.23
N ASN A 9 -0.63 12.57 -44.53
CA ASN A 9 -0.24 11.20 -44.19
C ASN A 9 0.54 10.60 -45.36
N VAL A 10 1.49 9.70 -45.06
CA VAL A 10 1.92 8.63 -45.97
C VAL A 10 1.96 7.31 -45.17
N ILE A 11 1.22 6.34 -45.69
CA ILE A 11 1.11 4.94 -45.26
C ILE A 11 2.12 4.12 -46.09
N LEU A 12 2.83 3.18 -45.47
CA LEU A 12 3.20 1.93 -46.13
C LEU A 12 3.03 0.76 -45.14
N ASP A 13 2.01 -0.03 -45.44
CA ASP A 13 1.72 -1.37 -44.94
C ASP A 13 2.76 -2.36 -45.48
N THR A 14 3.27 -3.26 -44.64
CA THR A 14 3.52 -4.65 -45.04
C THR A 14 3.30 -5.58 -43.85
N CYS A 15 2.19 -6.30 -43.91
CA CYS A 15 1.92 -7.52 -43.16
C CYS A 15 2.78 -8.67 -43.70
N SER A 16 3.43 -9.41 -42.81
CA SER A 16 3.69 -10.83 -43.02
C SER A 16 3.93 -11.53 -41.68
N SER A 17 2.96 -12.36 -41.28
CA SER A 17 3.12 -13.41 -40.28
C SER A 17 4.22 -14.39 -40.72
N PRO A 18 4.75 -15.22 -39.80
CA PRO A 18 4.41 -16.63 -39.98
C PRO A 18 4.15 -17.46 -38.72
N LEU A 19 3.46 -18.55 -39.00
CA LEU A 19 3.15 -19.72 -38.20
C LEU A 19 4.38 -20.45 -37.63
N ALA A 20 4.09 -21.24 -36.61
CA ALA A 20 4.95 -22.20 -35.93
C ALA A 20 5.48 -23.35 -36.81
N ALA A 21 6.70 -23.82 -36.49
CA ALA A 21 7.04 -25.20 -36.08
C ALA A 21 8.40 -25.73 -36.62
N ALA A 22 9.38 -25.82 -35.70
CA ALA A 22 10.34 -26.93 -35.44
C ALA A 22 11.32 -27.43 -36.55
N PRO A 23 12.28 -28.34 -36.25
CA PRO A 23 13.63 -27.99 -35.77
C PRO A 23 14.76 -28.60 -36.61
N GLY A 24 15.98 -28.07 -36.50
CA GLY A 24 17.20 -28.86 -36.74
C GLY A 24 18.34 -28.19 -37.50
N SER A 25 19.53 -28.60 -37.07
CA SER A 25 20.85 -28.49 -37.71
C SER A 25 21.67 -27.21 -37.49
N SER A 26 22.79 -27.47 -36.82
CA SER A 26 24.07 -26.80 -36.77
C SER A 26 24.56 -26.23 -38.11
N ALA A 27 25.15 -25.03 -38.08
CA ALA A 27 26.57 -24.85 -38.42
C ALA A 27 26.98 -23.38 -38.25
N SER A 28 28.18 -23.24 -37.73
CA SER A 28 28.94 -22.03 -37.49
C SER A 28 29.46 -21.35 -38.78
N CYS A 29 29.68 -20.03 -38.66
CA CYS A 29 30.95 -19.34 -38.95
C CYS A 29 31.03 -18.35 -40.16
N TRP A 30 31.72 -17.24 -39.87
CA TRP A 30 32.40 -16.22 -40.71
C TRP A 30 31.67 -14.97 -41.26
N LEU A 31 32.03 -13.86 -40.60
CA LEU A 31 32.57 -12.59 -41.10
C LEU A 31 31.73 -11.55 -41.87
N SER A 32 31.53 -10.43 -41.16
CA SER A 32 31.87 -9.03 -41.49
C SER A 32 31.41 -8.42 -42.82
N PHE A 33 30.65 -7.33 -42.70
CA PHE A 33 30.86 -6.13 -43.53
C PHE A 33 30.65 -4.86 -42.70
N TRP A 34 31.67 -4.00 -42.72
CA TRP A 34 31.66 -2.63 -42.21
C TRP A 34 31.11 -1.70 -43.30
N GLN A 35 30.17 -0.81 -42.95
CA GLN A 35 30.00 0.45 -43.68
C GLN A 35 29.63 1.57 -42.71
N ARG A 36 30.56 2.52 -42.56
CA ARG A 36 30.37 3.81 -41.89
C ARG A 36 29.54 4.71 -42.79
N ALA A 37 28.51 5.34 -42.25
CA ALA A 37 27.91 6.54 -42.82
C ALA A 37 28.29 7.74 -41.94
N THR A 38 29.04 8.67 -42.52
CA THR A 38 29.43 9.95 -41.93
C THR A 38 28.35 10.97 -42.28
N VAL A 39 27.80 11.67 -41.28
CA VAL A 39 26.88 12.81 -41.50
C VAL A 39 27.65 14.11 -41.30
N HIS A 40 27.67 14.94 -42.34
CA HIS A 40 28.19 16.32 -42.33
C HIS A 40 27.20 17.26 -41.61
N PHE A 41 27.70 18.09 -40.70
CA PHE A 41 27.00 19.32 -40.26
C PHE A 41 27.66 20.54 -40.90
N SER A 42 26.87 21.32 -41.64
CA SER A 42 27.28 22.61 -42.18
C SER A 42 26.98 23.72 -41.18
N CYS A 43 28.01 24.48 -40.79
CA CYS A 43 27.87 25.74 -40.07
C CYS A 43 27.50 26.86 -41.05
N VAL A 44 26.42 27.58 -40.76
CA VAL A 44 26.13 28.88 -41.37
C VAL A 44 26.52 29.96 -40.37
N GLY A 45 27.50 30.77 -40.73
CA GLY A 45 27.95 31.92 -39.95
C GLY A 45 27.10 33.16 -40.22
N LEU A 46 26.93 33.98 -39.19
CA LEU A 46 26.49 35.38 -39.30
C LEU A 46 27.38 36.24 -38.40
N TRP A 47 27.95 37.27 -38.99
CA TRP A 47 28.83 38.26 -38.37
C TRP A 47 28.03 39.50 -37.93
N GLY A 48 28.44 40.10 -36.81
CA GLY A 48 28.51 41.57 -36.65
C GLY A 48 27.61 42.21 -35.58
N LEU A 49 28.19 42.56 -34.41
CA LEU A 49 28.52 43.93 -33.95
C LEU A 49 28.51 44.08 -32.40
N GLN A 50 29.69 44.45 -31.86
CA GLN A 50 30.03 45.31 -30.70
C GLN A 50 29.13 45.27 -29.43
N GLY A 51 29.62 45.13 -28.20
CA GLY A 51 30.95 45.13 -27.60
C GLY A 51 30.85 45.59 -26.13
N LYS A 52 31.56 44.95 -25.19
CA LYS A 52 32.26 45.56 -24.04
C LYS A 52 32.88 44.50 -23.12
N LEU A 53 34.09 44.83 -22.66
CA LEU A 53 35.03 44.08 -21.85
C LEU A 53 34.52 43.66 -20.47
N LEU A 54 34.97 42.49 -19.98
CA LEU A 54 35.70 42.35 -18.71
C LEU A 54 36.29 40.93 -18.51
N SER A 55 37.63 40.91 -18.40
CA SER A 55 38.50 40.03 -17.61
C SER A 55 38.28 38.51 -17.56
N CYS A 56 39.19 37.77 -18.19
CA CYS A 56 39.45 36.35 -17.98
C CYS A 56 40.23 36.10 -16.68
N ALA A 57 39.80 35.11 -15.90
CA ALA A 57 40.68 34.26 -15.10
C ALA A 57 40.30 32.80 -15.34
N ALA A 58 41.30 32.02 -15.75
CA ALA A 58 41.18 30.68 -16.28
C ALA A 58 40.83 29.64 -15.22
N LEU A 59 39.94 28.70 -15.56
CA LEU A 59 39.91 27.36 -14.98
C LEU A 59 39.76 26.32 -16.10
N GLY A 60 40.62 25.30 -15.99
CA GLY A 60 40.91 24.32 -17.01
C GLY A 60 39.77 23.37 -17.36
N SER A 61 39.90 22.86 -18.57
CA SER A 61 39.11 21.86 -19.25
C SER A 61 39.26 20.45 -18.65
N LYS A 62 38.16 19.69 -18.73
CA LYS A 62 38.00 18.22 -18.94
C LYS A 62 36.60 17.83 -18.41
N GLY A 63 35.69 17.17 -19.10
CA GLY A 63 35.53 16.72 -20.48
C GLY A 63 34.04 16.41 -20.68
N LEU A 64 33.53 16.53 -21.90
CA LEU A 64 32.16 16.13 -22.24
C LEU A 64 32.05 14.59 -22.25
N GLU A 65 31.11 14.04 -21.50
CA GLU A 65 30.59 12.68 -21.73
C GLU A 65 29.21 12.76 -22.36
N CYS A 66 29.05 12.01 -23.44
CA CYS A 66 27.82 11.84 -24.18
C CYS A 66 26.82 11.01 -23.36
N LEU A 67 25.59 11.51 -23.24
CA LEU A 67 24.46 10.77 -22.69
C LEU A 67 24.03 9.66 -23.66
N THR A 68 24.10 8.41 -23.22
CA THR A 68 23.38 7.25 -23.78
C THR A 68 22.22 6.86 -22.85
N PRO A 69 21.15 6.24 -23.36
CA PRO A 69 20.00 5.87 -22.54
C PRO A 69 20.33 4.63 -21.70
N GLY A 70 20.28 4.78 -20.38
CA GLY A 70 20.54 3.70 -19.43
C GLY A 70 19.43 2.65 -19.38
N LEU A 71 19.78 1.41 -19.73
CA LEU A 71 19.09 0.20 -19.29
C LEU A 71 19.45 -0.05 -17.82
N TRP A 72 18.45 -0.16 -16.96
CA TRP A 72 18.63 -0.39 -15.53
C TRP A 72 18.83 -1.89 -15.25
N PHE A 73 20.01 -2.25 -14.74
CA PHE A 73 20.23 -3.51 -14.05
C PHE A 73 20.31 -3.23 -12.54
N ALA A 74 19.44 -3.88 -11.78
CA ALA A 74 19.55 -4.00 -10.34
C ALA A 74 20.57 -5.11 -10.04
N ASP A 75 21.83 -4.76 -9.82
CA ASP A 75 22.81 -5.70 -9.29
C ASP A 75 22.78 -5.70 -7.76
N GLY A 76 22.63 -6.92 -7.24
CA GLY A 76 22.43 -7.23 -5.85
C GLY A 76 23.63 -6.90 -4.96
N TRP A 77 23.28 -6.66 -3.70
CA TRP A 77 24.20 -6.46 -2.59
C TRP A 77 25.23 -7.59 -2.46
N ARG A 78 26.51 -7.24 -2.54
CA ARG A 78 27.62 -7.96 -1.89
C ARG A 78 28.51 -6.95 -1.17
N SER A 79 28.50 -6.97 0.16
CA SER A 79 29.52 -6.30 0.96
C SER A 79 30.75 -7.21 1.06
N ASP A 80 31.74 -6.98 0.20
CA ASP A 80 33.12 -7.45 0.44
C ASP A 80 34.03 -6.22 0.43
N GLN A 81 34.12 -5.52 1.57
CA GLN A 81 35.24 -4.62 1.84
C GLN A 81 36.23 -5.31 2.78
N LYS A 82 37.28 -5.90 2.19
CA LYS A 82 38.53 -6.16 2.88
C LYS A 82 39.31 -4.84 2.93
N GLY A 83 39.30 -4.21 4.10
CA GLY A 83 40.17 -3.05 4.38
C GLY A 83 41.63 -3.46 4.45
N SER A 84 42.49 -2.73 3.74
CA SER A 84 43.92 -2.66 4.01
C SER A 84 44.19 -1.45 4.91
N PHE A 85 44.68 -1.72 6.12
CA PHE A 85 45.14 -0.73 7.08
C PHE A 85 46.38 0.00 6.55
N GLU A 86 46.39 1.33 6.64
CA GLU A 86 47.62 2.12 6.69
C GLU A 86 47.61 2.95 7.99
N ILE A 87 48.51 2.58 8.91
CA ILE A 87 48.72 3.25 10.19
C ILE A 87 49.69 4.40 9.96
N SER A 88 49.28 5.64 10.20
CA SER A 88 50.23 6.65 10.68
C SER A 88 49.58 7.75 11.54
N LYS A 89 50.23 7.96 12.68
CA LYS A 89 50.29 9.16 13.54
C LYS A 89 49.16 9.43 14.55
N ILE A 90 49.42 8.90 15.75
CA ILE A 90 49.01 9.38 17.07
C ILE A 90 49.43 10.85 17.29
N ARG A 91 48.55 11.65 17.91
CA ARG A 91 48.93 12.62 18.96
C ARG A 91 47.73 13.02 19.84
N ASN A 92 47.90 12.72 21.14
CA ASN A 92 47.40 13.41 22.34
C ASN A 92 45.90 13.66 22.52
N ILE A 93 45.23 12.83 23.33
CA ILE A 93 44.17 13.29 24.25
C ILE A 93 44.32 12.60 25.61
N ARG A 94 44.23 13.41 26.68
CA ARG A 94 44.39 13.08 28.10
C ARG A 94 43.28 12.15 28.61
N PHE A 95 43.65 11.22 29.49
CA PHE A 95 42.75 10.44 30.33
C PHE A 95 42.38 11.24 31.58
N GLU A 96 41.09 11.50 31.79
CA GLU A 96 40.53 11.80 33.10
C GLU A 96 39.80 10.58 33.66
N ARG A 97 40.02 10.37 34.96
CA ARG A 97 39.52 9.27 35.80
C ARG A 97 38.00 9.31 35.87
N VAL A 98 37.35 8.17 35.67
CA VAL A 98 36.05 7.90 36.29
C VAL A 98 36.10 6.55 36.98
N SER A 99 35.77 6.60 38.26
CA SER A 99 35.82 5.56 39.27
C SER A 99 34.80 4.44 39.02
N TRP A 100 35.26 3.20 39.22
CA TRP A 100 34.43 2.03 39.39
C TRP A 100 33.77 2.06 40.78
N SER A 101 32.46 1.87 40.83
CA SER A 101 31.76 1.47 42.06
C SER A 101 31.14 0.09 41.83
N LEU A 102 31.79 -0.92 42.40
CA LEU A 102 31.19 -2.22 42.65
C LEU A 102 30.12 -2.06 43.73
N ALA A 103 28.89 -2.48 43.44
CA ALA A 103 27.92 -2.84 44.46
C ALA A 103 27.70 -4.35 44.39
N CYS A 104 28.23 -5.04 45.40
CA CYS A 104 27.85 -6.39 45.76
C CYS A 104 26.42 -6.38 46.31
N MET A 105 25.55 -7.25 45.82
CA MET A 105 24.49 -7.83 46.65
C MET A 105 24.51 -9.35 46.44
N ALA A 106 24.87 -10.01 47.53
CA ALA A 106 24.70 -11.43 47.76
C ALA A 106 23.45 -11.67 48.62
N SER A 107 22.99 -12.93 48.63
CA SER A 107 21.94 -13.51 49.49
C SER A 107 20.50 -13.27 48.98
N SER A 108 19.60 -14.24 48.95
CA SER A 108 19.50 -15.51 49.68
C SER A 108 18.68 -16.54 48.89
N ARG A 109 19.10 -17.80 48.97
CA ARG A 109 18.29 -18.98 48.63
C ARG A 109 17.18 -19.13 49.69
N GLU A 110 15.93 -19.25 49.26
CA GLU A 110 14.88 -19.85 50.08
C GLU A 110 14.50 -21.21 49.49
N LEU A 111 14.68 -22.23 50.32
CA LEU A 111 14.31 -23.62 50.11
C LEU A 111 12.83 -23.77 50.51
N LEU A 112 12.02 -24.31 49.60
CA LEU A 112 10.66 -24.75 49.89
C LEU A 112 10.68 -26.06 50.68
N PRO A 113 9.87 -26.22 51.74
CA PRO A 113 9.80 -27.46 52.49
C PRO A 113 8.89 -28.49 51.80
N VAL A 114 9.38 -29.73 51.82
CA VAL A 114 8.70 -30.97 51.45
C VAL A 114 7.63 -31.30 52.48
N SER A 115 6.38 -31.47 52.04
CA SER A 115 5.26 -31.95 52.85
C SER A 115 5.10 -33.47 52.67
N GLN A 116 5.49 -34.24 53.69
CA GLN A 116 5.15 -35.64 53.86
C GLN A 116 3.94 -35.74 54.80
N SER A 117 2.90 -36.46 54.37
CA SER A 117 1.89 -37.02 55.28
C SER A 117 1.34 -38.32 54.68
N ALA A 118 1.78 -39.44 55.25
CA ALA A 118 1.12 -40.74 55.14
C ALA A 118 -0.03 -40.82 56.16
N PRO A 119 -1.00 -41.72 55.95
CA PRO A 119 -1.60 -42.40 57.09
C PRO A 119 -1.61 -43.93 56.95
N GLU A 120 -1.28 -44.49 58.11
CA GLU A 120 -1.47 -45.80 58.73
C GLU A 120 -2.39 -46.87 58.13
N GLU A 121 -1.91 -48.08 58.41
CA GLU A 121 -2.51 -49.41 58.30
C GLU A 121 -3.87 -49.53 59.01
N SER A 122 -4.79 -50.31 58.42
CA SER A 122 -5.76 -51.08 59.20
C SER A 122 -6.03 -52.44 58.56
N ALA A 123 -5.72 -53.46 59.34
CA ALA A 123 -5.92 -54.87 59.05
C ALA A 123 -7.41 -55.24 59.08
N TRP A 124 -7.89 -55.95 58.04
CA TRP A 124 -9.18 -56.65 58.08
C TRP A 124 -9.06 -58.10 57.59
N ARG A 125 -9.74 -58.95 58.35
CA ARG A 125 -9.69 -60.41 58.41
C ARG A 125 -10.43 -61.07 57.24
N CYS A 126 -9.94 -62.23 56.84
CA CYS A 126 -10.68 -63.25 56.05
C CYS A 126 -11.96 -63.72 56.77
N PRO A 127 -13.04 -64.00 56.01
CA PRO A 127 -13.97 -65.04 56.37
C PRO A 127 -14.18 -66.10 55.27
N ARG A 128 -14.07 -67.34 55.74
CA ARG A 128 -14.72 -68.62 55.41
C ARG A 128 -15.55 -68.80 54.11
N LYS A 129 -15.28 -69.98 53.54
CA LYS A 129 -16.05 -70.84 52.62
C LYS A 129 -17.57 -70.66 52.63
N MET A 130 -18.15 -70.58 51.43
CA MET A 130 -19.57 -70.82 51.16
C MET A 130 -19.77 -72.03 50.22
N PRO A 131 -20.93 -72.71 50.29
CA PRO A 131 -21.17 -74.00 49.65
C PRO A 131 -21.58 -73.87 48.19
N ALA A 132 -21.38 -74.97 47.46
CA ALA A 132 -21.78 -75.16 46.08
C ALA A 132 -23.29 -74.97 45.89
N LEU A 133 -23.65 -74.12 44.94
CA LEU A 133 -25.02 -73.97 44.42
C LEU A 133 -25.00 -74.26 42.92
N SER A 134 -25.73 -75.31 42.58
CA SER A 134 -25.95 -75.86 41.25
C SER A 134 -26.83 -74.97 40.37
N ARG A 135 -26.47 -74.92 39.08
CA ARG A 135 -27.32 -74.86 37.88
C ARG A 135 -28.64 -74.08 37.99
N VAL A 136 -28.73 -72.93 37.31
CA VAL A 136 -29.69 -72.58 36.22
C VAL A 136 -29.29 -71.18 35.71
N VAL A 137 -29.62 -70.89 34.43
CA VAL A 137 -29.69 -69.56 33.74
C VAL A 137 -28.60 -69.31 32.67
N PRO A 138 -28.82 -69.74 31.41
CA PRO A 138 -27.94 -69.46 30.25
C PRO A 138 -28.09 -68.11 29.50
N PRO A 139 -28.99 -67.13 29.81
CA PRO A 139 -29.00 -65.84 29.10
C PRO A 139 -28.04 -64.76 29.64
N LEU A 140 -27.63 -64.81 30.92
CA LEU A 140 -26.80 -63.75 31.53
C LEU A 140 -25.32 -63.80 31.06
N ALA A 141 -24.79 -64.99 30.79
CA ALA A 141 -23.43 -65.16 30.29
C ALA A 141 -23.28 -64.66 28.83
N LEU A 142 -24.34 -64.78 28.02
CA LEU A 142 -24.41 -64.24 26.66
C LEU A 142 -24.54 -62.71 26.67
N ALA A 143 -25.31 -62.14 27.60
CA ALA A 143 -25.38 -60.69 27.77
C ALA A 143 -24.05 -60.08 28.23
N ALA A 144 -23.35 -60.73 29.16
CA ALA A 144 -22.05 -60.28 29.66
C ALA A 144 -20.96 -60.35 28.57
N THR A 145 -20.96 -61.39 27.73
CA THR A 145 -20.04 -61.51 26.60
C THR A 145 -20.36 -60.52 25.49
N ALA A 146 -21.64 -60.28 25.17
CA ALA A 146 -22.06 -59.25 24.21
C ALA A 146 -21.67 -57.83 24.67
N LEU A 147 -21.85 -57.50 25.95
CA LEU A 147 -21.43 -56.22 26.52
C LEU A 147 -19.90 -56.05 26.51
N SER A 148 -19.16 -57.11 26.81
CA SER A 148 -17.69 -57.09 26.77
C SER A 148 -17.17 -56.92 25.33
N LEU A 149 -17.82 -57.56 24.36
CA LEU A 149 -17.49 -57.42 22.94
C LEU A 149 -17.83 -56.02 22.42
N LEU A 150 -18.97 -55.45 22.83
CA LEU A 150 -19.35 -54.08 22.49
C LEU A 150 -18.39 -53.05 23.09
N ALA A 151 -17.97 -53.23 24.35
CA ALA A 151 -16.97 -52.39 24.99
C ALA A 151 -15.61 -52.46 24.27
N LEU A 152 -15.21 -53.66 23.83
CA LEU A 152 -13.99 -53.85 23.06
C LEU A 152 -14.07 -53.20 21.67
N ILE A 153 -15.21 -53.34 20.97
CA ILE A 153 -15.45 -52.69 19.67
C ILE A 153 -15.42 -51.17 19.82
N LEU A 154 -16.06 -50.62 20.86
CA LEU A 154 -16.02 -49.18 21.14
C LEU A 154 -14.62 -48.70 21.50
N ALA A 155 -13.83 -49.49 22.23
CA ALA A 155 -12.42 -49.19 22.50
C ALA A 155 -11.57 -49.23 21.23
N ILE A 156 -11.78 -50.21 20.35
CA ILE A 156 -11.10 -50.30 19.05
C ILE A 156 -11.51 -49.13 18.15
N VAL A 157 -12.78 -48.74 18.10
CA VAL A 157 -13.25 -47.56 17.33
C VAL A 157 -12.69 -46.26 17.92
N ALA A 158 -12.56 -46.16 19.24
CA ALA A 158 -11.93 -45.02 19.90
C ALA A 158 -10.41 -44.94 19.65
N LEU A 159 -9.74 -46.10 19.54
CA LEU A 159 -8.31 -46.21 19.21
C LEU A 159 -8.01 -46.09 17.71
N ALA A 160 -8.99 -46.45 16.86
CA ALA A 160 -8.94 -46.29 15.41
C ALA A 160 -9.34 -44.89 14.96
N LYS A 161 -9.62 -43.96 15.89
CA LYS A 161 -9.64 -42.53 15.55
C LYS A 161 -8.27 -42.22 14.95
N PRO A 162 -8.18 -41.82 13.68
CA PRO A 162 -6.91 -41.37 13.12
C PRO A 162 -6.37 -40.31 14.07
N ALA A 163 -5.11 -40.45 14.48
CA ALA A 163 -4.42 -39.45 15.29
C ALA A 163 -4.80 -38.09 14.70
N PRO A 164 -5.33 -37.14 15.50
CA PRO A 164 -5.76 -35.86 14.97
C PRO A 164 -4.60 -35.36 14.13
N GLN A 165 -4.81 -35.29 12.81
CA GLN A 165 -3.83 -34.70 11.91
C GLN A 165 -3.71 -33.28 12.44
N THR A 166 -2.66 -33.03 13.22
CA THR A 166 -2.30 -31.70 13.67
C THR A 166 -2.07 -30.98 12.36
N ASP A 167 -3.05 -30.16 11.98
CA ASP A 167 -2.98 -29.36 10.78
C ASP A 167 -1.64 -28.64 10.87
N PRO A 168 -0.65 -28.93 9.99
CA PRO A 168 0.67 -28.33 10.09
C PRO A 168 0.61 -26.80 10.04
N MET A 169 -0.53 -26.25 9.62
CA MET A 169 -0.87 -24.83 9.62
C MET A 169 -1.33 -24.29 10.99
N ALA A 170 -1.80 -25.13 11.91
CA ALA A 170 -2.26 -24.71 13.24
C ALA A 170 -1.12 -24.24 14.16
N SER A 171 0.14 -24.52 13.81
CA SER A 171 1.32 -24.06 14.55
C SER A 171 1.96 -22.79 13.98
N LEU A 172 1.53 -22.31 12.80
CA LEU A 172 2.03 -21.06 12.25
C LEU A 172 1.40 -19.89 13.01
N PRO A 173 2.19 -18.88 13.44
CA PRO A 173 1.63 -17.67 14.01
C PRO A 173 0.66 -17.06 12.99
N PRO A 174 -0.57 -16.70 13.38
CA PRO A 174 -1.59 -16.25 12.44
C PRO A 174 -1.12 -14.99 11.73
N LEU A 175 -1.36 -14.94 10.40
CA LEU A 175 -1.26 -13.70 9.64
C LEU A 175 -2.06 -12.63 10.38
N THR A 176 -1.38 -11.57 10.79
CA THR A 176 -2.00 -10.61 11.72
C THR A 176 -2.80 -9.56 10.96
N GLY A 177 -2.52 -9.33 9.68
CA GLY A 177 -3.27 -8.34 8.90
C GLY A 177 -3.03 -8.32 7.40
N VAL A 178 -3.75 -7.43 6.74
CA VAL A 178 -3.73 -7.17 5.28
C VAL A 178 -3.77 -5.68 4.99
N ASN A 179 -3.37 -5.29 3.77
CA ASN A 179 -3.47 -3.93 3.26
C ASN A 179 -4.66 -3.80 2.31
N ALA A 180 -5.45 -2.73 2.43
CA ALA A 180 -6.52 -2.38 1.48
C ALA A 180 -6.03 -1.40 0.40
N GLY A 181 -4.97 -1.78 -0.31
CA GLY A 181 -4.39 -1.00 -1.41
C GLY A 181 -5.39 -0.83 -2.55
N GLY A 182 -5.38 0.35 -3.18
CA GLY A 182 -6.31 0.67 -4.25
C GLY A 182 -7.72 1.07 -3.80
N TRP A 183 -8.00 1.21 -2.49
CA TRP A 183 -9.34 1.60 -2.00
C TRP A 183 -9.51 3.12 -1.80
N LEU A 184 -8.74 3.73 -0.89
CA LEU A 184 -8.77 5.17 -0.61
C LEU A 184 -7.48 5.90 -1.06
N ASN A 185 -6.60 5.17 -1.74
CA ASN A 185 -5.46 5.67 -2.50
C ASN A 185 -5.29 4.74 -3.70
N LEU A 186 -5.57 5.21 -4.91
CA LEU A 186 -5.57 4.40 -6.11
C LEU A 186 -4.16 4.26 -6.69
N GLU A 187 -3.81 3.02 -7.02
CA GLU A 187 -2.61 2.70 -7.79
C GLU A 187 -3.02 2.10 -9.12
N ASP A 188 -2.49 2.65 -10.20
CA ASP A 188 -2.92 2.38 -11.56
C ASP A 188 -2.87 0.89 -11.95
N TRP A 189 -1.90 0.15 -11.40
CA TRP A 189 -1.71 -1.26 -11.65
C TRP A 189 -2.86 -2.14 -11.13
N PHE A 190 -3.54 -1.76 -10.04
CA PHE A 190 -4.76 -2.46 -9.58
C PHE A 190 -5.91 -2.35 -10.58
N PHE A 191 -5.90 -1.31 -11.41
CA PHE A 191 -6.97 -0.97 -12.34
C PHE A 191 -6.56 -1.12 -13.80
N SER A 192 -5.52 -1.91 -14.04
CA SER A 192 -4.87 -2.00 -15.34
C SER A 192 -5.55 -2.96 -16.35
N GLY A 193 -6.66 -3.56 -15.92
CA GLY A 193 -7.44 -4.49 -16.73
C GLY A 193 -6.63 -5.73 -17.11
N VAL A 194 -6.69 -6.12 -18.38
CA VAL A 194 -6.00 -7.32 -18.90
C VAL A 194 -4.66 -7.00 -19.57
N THR A 195 -4.34 -5.72 -19.75
CA THR A 195 -3.14 -5.26 -20.47
C THR A 195 -2.02 -4.86 -19.52
N GLY A 196 -2.35 -4.46 -18.29
CA GLY A 196 -1.35 -4.19 -17.27
C GLY A 196 -0.56 -5.43 -16.89
N ARG A 197 0.74 -5.21 -16.70
CA ARG A 197 1.69 -6.26 -16.36
C ARG A 197 2.54 -5.91 -15.16
N ASN A 198 2.77 -4.63 -14.92
CA ASN A 198 3.79 -4.24 -13.97
C ASN A 198 3.18 -3.86 -12.62
N VAL A 199 3.89 -4.13 -11.52
CA VAL A 199 3.48 -3.73 -10.15
C VAL A 199 3.74 -2.23 -9.89
N MET A 200 4.08 -1.49 -10.94
CA MET A 200 4.05 -0.04 -11.06
C MET A 200 4.20 0.34 -12.54
N SER A 201 3.69 1.49 -12.96
CA SER A 201 3.91 1.91 -14.36
C SER A 201 5.38 2.23 -14.66
N LEU A 202 5.85 1.70 -15.78
CA LEU A 202 7.20 1.96 -16.32
C LEU A 202 7.24 3.08 -17.36
N VAL A 203 6.06 3.52 -17.83
CA VAL A 203 5.92 4.55 -18.87
C VAL A 203 4.94 5.61 -18.42
N ASN A 204 5.27 6.88 -18.64
CA ASN A 204 4.54 8.05 -18.12
C ASN A 204 3.03 8.08 -18.44
N ARG A 205 2.59 7.32 -19.44
CA ARG A 205 1.18 7.14 -19.79
C ARG A 205 0.37 6.46 -18.67
N GLY A 206 1.03 5.68 -17.81
CA GLY A 206 0.35 4.82 -16.85
C GLY A 206 -0.16 3.53 -17.47
N GLN A 207 -0.83 2.72 -16.65
CA GLN A 207 -1.52 1.51 -17.09
C GLN A 207 -2.94 1.38 -16.54
N GLY A 208 -3.40 2.31 -15.70
CA GLY A 208 -4.77 2.29 -15.18
C GLY A 208 -5.78 2.50 -16.29
N ALA A 209 -6.76 1.61 -16.42
CA ALA A 209 -7.65 1.52 -17.58
C ALA A 209 -9.14 1.73 -17.23
N CYS A 210 -9.48 1.61 -15.95
CA CYS A 210 -10.85 1.64 -15.44
C CYS A 210 -10.87 2.23 -14.01
N LEU A 211 -12.06 2.61 -13.54
CA LEU A 211 -12.40 2.81 -12.12
C LEU A 211 -13.82 2.28 -11.90
N PRO A 212 -13.98 0.95 -11.73
CA PRO A 212 -15.29 0.34 -11.54
C PRO A 212 -15.98 0.83 -10.24
N PRO A 213 -17.32 0.88 -10.22
CA PRO A 213 -18.23 0.44 -11.29
C PRO A 213 -18.58 1.54 -12.30
N ALA A 214 -18.29 2.81 -12.00
CA ALA A 214 -18.76 3.96 -12.78
C ALA A 214 -17.96 4.22 -14.07
N VAL A 215 -16.68 3.83 -14.09
CA VAL A 215 -15.79 4.02 -15.24
C VAL A 215 -15.25 2.66 -15.67
N LEU A 216 -15.99 1.95 -16.52
CA LEU A 216 -15.60 0.61 -16.96
C LEU A 216 -14.50 0.61 -18.01
N THR A 217 -14.38 1.71 -18.76
CA THR A 217 -13.38 1.94 -19.80
C THR A 217 -13.02 3.41 -19.82
N MET A 218 -11.78 3.70 -20.22
CA MET A 218 -11.30 5.05 -20.48
C MET A 218 -10.71 5.13 -21.88
N ASP A 219 -10.76 6.33 -22.46
CA ASP A 219 -10.16 6.60 -23.79
C ASP A 219 -8.64 6.49 -23.76
N ASP A 220 -8.04 6.71 -22.58
CA ASP A 220 -6.60 6.61 -22.37
C ASP A 220 -6.28 6.06 -20.97
N TYR A 221 -5.12 5.43 -20.83
CA TYR A 221 -4.62 4.98 -19.54
C TYR A 221 -4.30 6.15 -18.64
N TRP A 222 -4.35 5.93 -17.33
CA TRP A 222 -4.02 6.93 -16.32
C TRP A 222 -2.84 6.47 -15.44
N PRO A 223 -1.95 7.40 -15.06
CA PRO A 223 -0.70 7.09 -14.35
C PRO A 223 -0.78 7.15 -12.81
N SER A 224 -1.73 7.90 -12.26
CA SER A 224 -1.94 8.07 -10.82
C SER A 224 -3.37 8.55 -10.54
N GLU A 225 -3.81 8.45 -9.28
CA GLU A 225 -5.12 8.93 -8.85
C GLU A 225 -5.35 10.42 -9.18
N GLY A 226 -4.33 11.26 -9.00
CA GLY A 226 -4.41 12.69 -9.24
C GLY A 226 -4.78 13.03 -10.67
N PHE A 227 -4.11 12.36 -11.61
CA PHE A 227 -4.33 12.50 -13.04
C PHE A 227 -5.68 11.92 -13.48
N LEU A 228 -6.08 10.76 -12.92
CA LEU A 228 -7.39 10.18 -13.16
C LEU A 228 -8.51 11.15 -12.76
N THR A 229 -8.43 11.66 -11.53
CA THR A 229 -9.43 12.59 -10.98
C THR A 229 -9.53 13.85 -11.82
N MET A 230 -8.38 14.47 -12.15
CA MET A 230 -8.36 15.68 -12.98
C MET A 230 -8.98 15.42 -14.36
N ARG A 231 -8.64 14.30 -15.00
CA ARG A 231 -9.18 13.93 -16.31
C ARG A 231 -10.69 13.71 -16.27
N LEU A 232 -11.20 13.00 -15.28
CA LEU A 232 -12.64 12.81 -15.10
C LEU A 232 -13.35 14.13 -14.83
N ASN A 233 -12.75 14.99 -14.00
CA ASN A 233 -13.31 16.30 -13.68
C ASN A 233 -13.41 17.19 -14.92
N GLN A 234 -12.36 17.23 -15.74
CA GLN A 234 -12.33 18.02 -16.98
C GLN A 234 -13.28 17.46 -18.05
N SER A 235 -13.36 16.14 -18.20
CA SER A 235 -14.14 15.50 -19.28
C SER A 235 -15.61 15.29 -18.94
N ARG A 236 -15.95 15.09 -17.66
CA ARG A 236 -17.30 14.69 -17.21
C ARG A 236 -17.84 15.54 -16.06
N GLY A 237 -17.06 16.49 -15.56
CA GLY A 237 -17.45 17.42 -14.50
C GLY A 237 -17.22 16.88 -13.08
N PRO A 238 -17.27 17.77 -12.08
CA PRO A 238 -16.97 17.44 -10.69
C PRO A 238 -17.99 16.50 -10.07
N ALA A 239 -19.28 16.66 -10.37
CA ALA A 239 -20.35 15.84 -9.82
C ALA A 239 -20.20 14.36 -10.23
N PHE A 240 -19.99 14.11 -11.53
CA PHE A 240 -19.74 12.75 -12.01
C PHE A 240 -18.46 12.16 -11.40
N THR A 241 -17.40 12.97 -11.30
CA THR A 241 -16.12 12.52 -10.74
C THR A 241 -16.28 12.10 -9.28
N ALA A 242 -16.96 12.91 -8.47
CA ALA A 242 -17.27 12.58 -7.09
C ALA A 242 -18.09 11.28 -7.00
N GLU A 243 -19.16 11.15 -7.78
CA GLU A 243 -19.99 9.95 -7.82
C GLU A 243 -19.18 8.70 -8.21
N ALA A 244 -18.26 8.80 -9.18
CA ALA A 244 -17.43 7.69 -9.62
C ALA A 244 -16.50 7.19 -8.51
N PHE A 245 -15.86 8.09 -7.78
CA PHE A 245 -15.00 7.75 -6.64
C PHE A 245 -15.81 7.18 -5.47
N GLU A 246 -16.97 7.74 -5.16
CA GLU A 246 -17.84 7.16 -4.14
C GLU A 246 -18.36 5.77 -4.52
N ALA A 247 -18.74 5.57 -5.78
CA ALA A 247 -19.20 4.27 -6.28
C ALA A 247 -18.09 3.22 -6.17
N HIS A 248 -16.86 3.58 -6.55
CA HIS A 248 -15.69 2.74 -6.34
C HIS A 248 -15.52 2.37 -4.86
N ARG A 249 -15.43 3.37 -3.98
CA ARG A 249 -15.23 3.17 -2.54
C ARG A 249 -16.31 2.30 -1.90
N ARG A 250 -17.56 2.41 -2.34
CA ARG A 250 -18.69 1.60 -1.84
C ARG A 250 -18.68 0.15 -2.33
N SER A 251 -18.04 -0.12 -3.47
CA SER A 251 -18.04 -1.46 -4.09
C SER A 251 -16.73 -2.24 -3.98
N PHE A 252 -15.61 -1.56 -3.73
CA PHE A 252 -14.29 -2.18 -3.79
C PHE A 252 -13.96 -2.98 -2.54
N ILE A 253 -14.23 -2.41 -1.36
CA ILE A 253 -14.20 -3.10 -0.06
C ILE A 253 -15.57 -2.89 0.59
N GLY A 254 -16.30 -3.98 0.79
CA GLY A 254 -17.63 -4.01 1.39
C GLY A 254 -17.67 -4.76 2.73
N GLU A 255 -18.89 -4.94 3.25
CA GLU A 255 -19.12 -5.70 4.49
C GLU A 255 -18.62 -7.14 4.38
N GLU A 256 -18.82 -7.76 3.21
CA GLU A 256 -18.38 -9.13 2.93
C GLU A 256 -16.85 -9.27 3.03
N ASP A 257 -16.09 -8.24 2.66
CA ASP A 257 -14.63 -8.25 2.77
C ASP A 257 -14.18 -8.19 4.23
N PHE A 258 -14.81 -7.36 5.07
CA PHE A 258 -14.53 -7.33 6.51
C PHE A 258 -14.84 -8.69 7.17
N GLN A 259 -15.98 -9.30 6.83
CA GLN A 259 -16.34 -10.63 7.31
C GLN A 259 -15.36 -11.70 6.79
N GLY A 260 -14.94 -11.59 5.53
CA GLY A 260 -13.93 -12.45 4.92
C GLY A 260 -12.61 -12.37 5.67
N MET A 261 -12.12 -11.16 5.96
CA MET A 261 -10.90 -10.93 6.74
C MET A 261 -11.01 -11.54 8.15
N ALA A 262 -12.14 -11.32 8.83
CA ALA A 262 -12.40 -11.89 10.15
C ALA A 262 -12.46 -13.43 10.12
N SER A 263 -13.04 -14.02 9.09
CA SER A 263 -13.10 -15.48 8.90
C SER A 263 -11.72 -16.11 8.72
N LEU A 264 -10.77 -15.34 8.17
CA LEU A 264 -9.36 -15.70 8.04
C LEU A 264 -8.57 -15.41 9.33
N LYS A 265 -9.23 -14.94 10.40
CA LYS A 265 -8.66 -14.55 11.69
C LYS A 265 -7.62 -13.43 11.58
N LEU A 266 -7.72 -12.61 10.54
CA LEU A 266 -6.95 -11.37 10.45
C LEU A 266 -7.43 -10.43 11.57
N GLN A 267 -6.51 -9.66 12.13
CA GLN A 267 -6.77 -8.76 13.25
C GLN A 267 -6.51 -7.30 12.90
N LEU A 268 -5.76 -7.05 11.83
CA LEU A 268 -5.29 -5.74 11.44
C LEU A 268 -5.56 -5.49 9.96
N LEU A 269 -6.06 -4.30 9.66
CA LEU A 269 -6.24 -3.77 8.32
C LEU A 269 -5.40 -2.50 8.20
N ARG A 270 -4.41 -2.47 7.30
CA ARG A 270 -3.78 -1.21 6.90
C ARG A 270 -4.63 -0.54 5.83
N LEU A 271 -4.97 0.72 6.04
CA LEU A 271 -5.84 1.49 5.17
C LEU A 271 -5.06 2.70 4.63
N PRO A 272 -4.46 2.59 3.43
CA PRO A 272 -3.89 3.74 2.70
C PRO A 272 -4.95 4.79 2.40
N LEU A 273 -4.66 6.06 2.68
CA LEU A 273 -5.49 7.22 2.34
C LEU A 273 -4.65 8.38 1.83
N HIS A 274 -5.16 9.16 0.88
CA HIS A 274 -4.49 10.37 0.40
C HIS A 274 -4.80 11.60 1.28
N TRP A 275 -3.94 12.62 1.21
CA TRP A 275 -4.07 13.88 1.97
C TRP A 275 -5.43 14.57 1.83
N ALA A 276 -6.11 14.43 0.69
CA ALA A 276 -7.39 15.11 0.45
C ALA A 276 -8.55 14.60 1.33
N ALA A 277 -8.39 13.52 2.10
CA ALA A 277 -9.31 13.20 3.19
C ALA A 277 -9.32 14.28 4.29
N PHE A 278 -8.31 15.15 4.31
CA PHE A 278 -8.20 16.31 5.19
C PHE A 278 -7.88 17.60 4.41
N ALA A 279 -8.47 17.75 3.22
CA ALA A 279 -8.25 18.90 2.35
C ALA A 279 -8.60 20.24 3.02
N ASP A 280 -9.65 20.30 3.83
CA ASP A 280 -10.08 21.46 4.64
C ASP A 280 -8.97 22.00 5.56
N ALA A 281 -8.00 21.17 5.96
CA ALA A 281 -6.82 21.63 6.70
C ALA A 281 -5.98 22.65 5.91
N LEU A 282 -6.14 22.67 4.58
CA LEU A 282 -5.47 23.60 3.66
C LEU A 282 -6.28 24.87 3.38
N ALA A 283 -7.40 25.11 4.08
CA ALA A 283 -8.13 26.38 4.01
C ALA A 283 -7.25 27.63 4.22
N PRO A 284 -6.15 27.62 5.02
CA PRO A 284 -5.22 28.74 5.09
C PRO A 284 -4.47 29.06 3.79
N ILE A 285 -4.35 28.11 2.85
CA ILE A 285 -3.79 28.33 1.51
C ILE A 285 -4.86 29.01 0.64
N ASP A 286 -6.04 28.41 0.59
CA ASP A 286 -7.21 28.94 -0.11
C ASP A 286 -8.51 28.39 0.49
N HIS A 287 -9.33 29.27 1.05
CA HIS A 287 -10.60 28.87 1.67
C HIS A 287 -11.64 28.42 0.64
N GLU A 288 -11.70 29.03 -0.54
CA GLU A 288 -12.69 28.67 -1.56
C GLU A 288 -12.39 27.32 -2.18
N LEU A 289 -11.11 26.99 -2.40
CA LEU A 289 -10.70 25.70 -2.94
C LEU A 289 -10.79 24.58 -1.91
N TYR A 290 -10.35 24.83 -0.67
CA TYR A 290 -10.15 23.76 0.30
C TYR A 290 -11.12 23.80 1.49
N GLY A 291 -11.58 24.97 1.94
CA GLY A 291 -12.39 25.12 3.15
C GLY A 291 -13.91 25.12 2.94
N LYS A 292 -14.38 25.31 1.71
CA LYS A 292 -15.80 25.53 1.41
C LYS A 292 -16.70 24.29 1.51
N HIS A 293 -16.14 23.11 1.28
CA HIS A 293 -16.89 21.85 1.33
C HIS A 293 -17.07 21.39 2.79
N ASN A 294 -18.10 20.60 3.04
CA ASN A 294 -18.27 19.94 4.34
C ASN A 294 -17.42 18.66 4.38
N PRO A 295 -16.33 18.60 5.16
CA PRO A 295 -15.42 17.45 5.16
C PRO A 295 -16.06 16.17 5.73
N ASP A 296 -17.18 16.30 6.44
CA ASP A 296 -17.88 15.14 7.03
C ASP A 296 -18.82 14.44 6.05
N GLU A 297 -19.38 15.18 5.09
CA GLU A 297 -20.49 14.73 4.24
C GLU A 297 -20.11 14.72 2.74
N ASP A 298 -19.30 15.68 2.29
CA ASP A 298 -19.11 15.94 0.87
C ASP A 298 -17.90 15.18 0.30
N THR A 299 -18.09 14.55 -0.86
CA THR A 299 -17.00 14.21 -1.78
C THR A 299 -16.80 15.38 -2.73
N ALA A 300 -15.85 16.26 -2.41
CA ALA A 300 -15.45 17.39 -3.24
C ALA A 300 -14.24 17.02 -4.12
N ILE A 301 -14.12 17.67 -5.28
CA ILE A 301 -12.91 17.57 -6.12
C ILE A 301 -12.03 18.76 -5.81
N VAL A 302 -10.86 18.51 -5.22
CA VAL A 302 -9.91 19.56 -4.82
C VAL A 302 -8.62 19.45 -5.65
N PRO A 303 -8.06 20.55 -6.16
CA PRO A 303 -6.81 20.50 -6.92
C PRO A 303 -5.62 20.20 -6.02
N ASP A 304 -4.58 19.56 -6.56
CA ASP A 304 -3.29 19.47 -5.88
C ASP A 304 -2.70 20.88 -5.66
N PRO A 305 -2.16 21.22 -4.48
CA PRO A 305 -1.66 22.58 -4.21
C PRO A 305 -0.52 23.08 -5.09
N TYR A 306 0.19 22.18 -5.81
CA TYR A 306 1.27 22.53 -6.72
C TYR A 306 0.98 22.11 -8.16
N TYR A 307 0.50 20.89 -8.37
CA TYR A 307 0.11 20.36 -9.68
C TYR A 307 -1.35 20.67 -10.02
N ASN A 308 -1.87 21.83 -9.63
CA ASN A 308 -3.30 22.16 -9.65
C ASN A 308 -3.99 22.09 -11.02
N GLY A 309 -3.25 22.20 -12.12
CA GLY A 309 -3.76 22.05 -13.49
C GLY A 309 -3.66 20.62 -14.05
N LEU A 310 -2.95 19.72 -13.36
CA LEU A 310 -2.64 18.36 -13.82
C LEU A 310 -3.24 17.29 -12.91
N ALA A 311 -3.33 17.56 -11.62
CA ALA A 311 -3.78 16.63 -10.59
C ALA A 311 -4.85 17.25 -9.68
N ALA A 312 -5.86 16.45 -9.36
CA ALA A 312 -6.89 16.76 -8.38
C ALA A 312 -7.21 15.50 -7.58
N PHE A 313 -7.90 15.61 -6.46
CA PHE A 313 -8.28 14.46 -5.63
C PHE A 313 -9.73 14.58 -5.22
N ALA A 314 -10.42 13.44 -5.13
CA ALA A 314 -11.76 13.38 -4.54
C ALA A 314 -11.62 13.24 -3.02
N THR A 315 -12.14 14.18 -2.24
CA THR A 315 -12.11 14.10 -0.77
C THR A 315 -12.86 12.84 -0.28
N VAL A 316 -12.55 12.38 0.94
CA VAL A 316 -13.25 11.23 1.56
C VAL A 316 -14.14 11.77 2.69
N PRO A 317 -15.48 11.62 2.62
CA PRO A 317 -16.36 12.05 3.69
C PRO A 317 -16.00 11.36 5.02
N ARG A 318 -15.65 12.15 6.04
CA ARG A 318 -15.14 11.63 7.32
C ARG A 318 -16.16 10.83 8.10
N LYS A 319 -17.46 11.16 8.00
CA LYS A 319 -18.52 10.34 8.63
C LYS A 319 -18.62 8.96 7.98
N TRP A 320 -18.49 8.89 6.66
CA TRP A 320 -18.44 7.63 5.96
C TRP A 320 -17.19 6.81 6.33
N LEU A 321 -16.02 7.45 6.41
CA LEU A 321 -14.79 6.78 6.84
C LEU A 321 -14.91 6.23 8.28
N ALA A 322 -15.44 7.03 9.22
CA ALA A 322 -15.73 6.59 10.58
C ALA A 322 -16.71 5.40 10.61
N SER A 323 -17.70 5.37 9.70
CA SER A 323 -18.59 4.21 9.60
C SER A 323 -17.86 2.94 9.15
N GLN A 324 -16.85 3.03 8.27
CA GLN A 324 -16.04 1.88 7.90
C GLN A 324 -15.18 1.39 9.08
N LEU A 325 -14.67 2.30 9.91
CA LEU A 325 -13.97 1.93 11.15
C LEU A 325 -14.87 1.16 12.11
N ARG A 326 -16.14 1.56 12.25
CA ARG A 326 -17.11 0.82 13.09
C ARG A 326 -17.40 -0.58 12.53
N LYS A 327 -17.48 -0.75 11.21
CA LYS A 327 -17.62 -2.08 10.58
C LYS A 327 -16.40 -2.96 10.81
N ALA A 328 -15.19 -2.39 10.71
CA ALA A 328 -13.97 -3.10 11.08
C ALA A 328 -14.05 -3.58 12.54
N ALA A 329 -14.44 -2.71 13.47
CA ALA A 329 -14.61 -3.07 14.89
C ALA A 329 -15.62 -4.20 15.10
N GLN A 330 -16.78 -4.15 14.42
CA GLN A 330 -17.81 -5.20 14.47
C GLN A 330 -17.29 -6.56 14.01
N ASN A 331 -16.29 -6.57 13.14
CA ASN A 331 -15.62 -7.76 12.63
C ASN A 331 -14.32 -8.09 13.39
N ASN A 332 -14.10 -7.50 14.58
CA ASN A 332 -12.89 -7.66 15.41
C ASN A 332 -11.58 -7.30 14.69
N LEU A 333 -11.66 -6.41 13.69
CA LEU A 333 -10.51 -5.85 13.00
C LEU A 333 -10.14 -4.51 13.62
N ARG A 334 -8.84 -4.29 13.75
CA ARG A 334 -8.29 -2.96 14.02
C ARG A 334 -7.66 -2.37 12.76
N VAL A 335 -7.58 -1.06 12.67
CA VAL A 335 -7.17 -0.33 11.47
C VAL A 335 -5.93 0.51 11.72
N VAL A 336 -4.91 0.39 10.86
CA VAL A 336 -3.82 1.36 10.76
C VAL A 336 -4.18 2.35 9.65
N LEU A 337 -4.43 3.60 10.02
CA LEU A 337 -4.71 4.67 9.06
C LEU A 337 -3.39 5.21 8.52
N ASP A 338 -3.20 5.18 7.22
CA ASP A 338 -1.91 5.45 6.60
C ASP A 338 -1.99 6.59 5.58
N LEU A 339 -1.39 7.75 5.89
CA LEU A 339 -1.31 8.86 4.95
C LEU A 339 -0.34 8.51 3.83
N HIS A 340 -0.89 8.06 2.72
CA HIS A 340 -0.18 7.37 1.65
C HIS A 340 0.31 8.30 0.54
N ALA A 341 -0.45 9.35 0.25
CA ALA A 341 -0.13 10.36 -0.74
C ALA A 341 -0.25 11.77 -0.15
N PHE A 342 0.66 12.66 -0.56
CA PHE A 342 0.82 14.02 -0.02
C PHE A 342 0.71 15.08 -1.12
N PRO A 343 0.41 16.36 -0.76
CA PRO A 343 0.44 17.46 -1.70
C PRO A 343 1.73 17.50 -2.52
N GLY A 344 1.63 17.52 -3.84
CA GLY A 344 2.78 17.52 -4.75
C GLY A 344 3.60 16.22 -4.79
N GLY A 345 3.17 15.14 -4.14
CA GLY A 345 3.86 13.84 -4.14
C GLY A 345 5.14 13.80 -3.30
N ALA A 346 5.15 13.00 -2.23
CA ALA A 346 6.30 12.86 -1.32
C ALA A 346 7.29 11.75 -1.71
N ALA A 347 6.97 10.93 -2.70
CA ALA A 347 7.73 9.75 -3.14
C ALA A 347 7.75 9.70 -4.67
N ASN A 348 8.69 8.97 -5.29
CA ASN A 348 8.68 8.75 -6.74
C ASN A 348 8.09 7.35 -7.07
N GLY A 349 6.85 7.33 -7.55
CA GLY A 349 6.12 6.11 -7.93
C GLY A 349 4.62 6.38 -8.10
N THR A 350 3.89 5.46 -8.72
CA THR A 350 2.46 5.66 -9.07
C THR A 350 1.55 5.83 -7.85
N TYR A 351 1.94 5.30 -6.70
CA TYR A 351 1.24 5.39 -5.42
C TYR A 351 1.31 6.76 -4.74
N ASN A 352 2.14 7.69 -5.21
CA ASN A 352 2.30 9.03 -4.63
C ASN A 352 1.14 10.01 -4.94
N GLY A 353 0.21 9.60 -5.81
CA GLY A 353 -0.96 10.36 -6.25
C GLY A 353 -0.74 11.36 -7.40
N VAL A 354 0.49 11.73 -7.77
CA VAL A 354 0.77 12.76 -8.80
C VAL A 354 1.75 12.31 -9.89
N TRP A 355 2.24 11.08 -9.85
CA TRP A 355 3.08 10.52 -10.90
C TRP A 355 2.38 10.60 -12.27
N PRO A 356 3.08 10.93 -13.38
CA PRO A 356 4.54 10.96 -13.58
C PRO A 356 5.22 12.28 -13.23
N SER A 357 4.49 13.22 -12.61
CA SER A 357 5.10 14.46 -12.14
C SER A 357 6.19 14.17 -11.10
N PRO A 358 7.34 14.86 -11.14
CA PRO A 358 8.37 14.73 -10.12
C PRO A 358 7.83 15.03 -8.71
N PRO A 359 8.42 14.46 -7.65
CA PRO A 359 8.04 14.81 -6.29
C PRO A 359 8.35 16.28 -5.97
N ALA A 360 7.31 17.08 -5.73
CA ALA A 360 7.42 18.52 -5.40
C ALA A 360 7.39 18.77 -3.88
N PHE A 361 6.83 17.84 -3.09
CA PHE A 361 6.55 18.01 -1.66
C PHE A 361 7.72 18.58 -0.84
N TRP A 362 8.95 18.16 -1.15
CA TRP A 362 10.13 18.45 -0.34
C TRP A 362 10.73 19.84 -0.55
N LYS A 363 10.54 20.43 -1.75
CA LYS A 363 11.24 21.65 -2.19
C LYS A 363 10.29 22.79 -2.55
N GLU A 364 9.09 22.46 -2.99
CA GLU A 364 8.18 23.44 -3.56
C GLU A 364 7.19 24.01 -2.55
N LYS A 365 6.48 25.05 -3.00
CA LYS A 365 5.40 25.71 -2.26
C LYS A 365 4.11 25.60 -3.05
N SER A 366 2.98 25.76 -2.37
CA SER A 366 1.70 25.94 -3.05
C SER A 366 1.79 27.10 -4.05
N ASN A 367 1.23 26.86 -5.24
CA ASN A 367 1.11 27.85 -6.31
C ASN A 367 -0.36 28.14 -6.64
N VAL A 368 -1.26 27.73 -5.74
CA VAL A 368 -2.68 28.10 -5.72
C VAL A 368 -2.99 29.03 -4.57
N GLY A 369 -4.10 29.76 -4.72
CA GLY A 369 -4.65 30.62 -3.70
C GLY A 369 -3.85 31.90 -3.45
N ASN A 370 -4.19 32.54 -2.34
CA ASN A 370 -3.67 33.86 -1.98
C ASN A 370 -2.41 33.79 -1.11
N ARG A 371 -1.95 32.58 -0.75
CA ARG A 371 -0.77 32.35 0.08
C ARG A 371 0.09 31.24 -0.47
N SER A 372 1.40 31.49 -0.55
CA SER A 372 2.40 30.48 -0.87
C SER A 372 2.90 29.82 0.43
N VAL A 373 2.53 28.56 0.63
CA VAL A 373 2.88 27.74 1.80
C VAL A 373 3.79 26.61 1.35
N ALA A 374 4.87 26.31 2.07
CA ALA A 374 5.72 25.17 1.72
C ALA A 374 4.90 23.87 1.75
N LEU A 375 5.08 22.99 0.77
CA LEU A 375 4.28 21.76 0.72
C LEU A 375 4.55 20.85 1.93
N LYS A 376 5.76 20.90 2.49
CA LYS A 376 6.08 20.31 3.80
C LYS A 376 5.17 20.81 4.93
N ASP A 377 4.91 22.11 4.99
CA ASP A 377 4.03 22.71 6.00
C ASP A 377 2.57 22.33 5.73
N ALA A 378 2.14 22.29 4.47
CA ALA A 378 0.81 21.79 4.08
C ALA A 378 0.62 20.32 4.51
N GLY A 379 1.66 19.49 4.35
CA GLY A 379 1.66 18.11 4.85
C GLY A 379 1.50 18.03 6.37
N LEU A 380 2.18 18.91 7.13
CA LEU A 380 2.02 18.98 8.58
C LEU A 380 0.61 19.45 9.00
N MET A 381 -0.02 20.35 8.25
CA MET A 381 -1.43 20.73 8.46
C MET A 381 -2.36 19.52 8.31
N VAL A 382 -2.14 18.70 7.27
CA VAL A 382 -2.90 17.46 7.03
C VAL A 382 -2.69 16.43 8.15
N VAL A 383 -1.44 16.21 8.57
CA VAL A 383 -1.13 15.29 9.69
C VAL A 383 -1.85 15.73 10.97
N LYS A 384 -1.78 17.03 11.29
CA LYS A 384 -2.46 17.60 12.46
C LYS A 384 -3.98 17.35 12.39
N ALA A 385 -4.59 17.59 11.24
CA ALA A 385 -6.02 17.37 11.05
C ALA A 385 -6.40 15.90 11.19
N MET A 386 -5.59 14.96 10.66
CA MET A 386 -5.80 13.53 10.87
C MET A 386 -5.73 13.15 12.35
N VAL A 387 -4.70 13.58 13.07
CA VAL A 387 -4.53 13.30 14.51
C VAL A 387 -5.74 13.81 15.29
N GLN A 388 -6.15 15.06 15.06
CA GLN A 388 -7.31 15.66 15.72
C GLN A 388 -8.62 14.96 15.38
N TRP A 389 -8.80 14.54 14.14
CA TRP A 389 -9.98 13.78 13.73
C TRP A 389 -10.06 12.43 14.46
N VAL A 390 -8.95 11.69 14.55
CA VAL A 390 -8.91 10.41 15.29
C VAL A 390 -9.21 10.60 16.79
N GLU A 391 -8.73 11.69 17.40
CA GLU A 391 -9.09 12.04 18.78
C GLU A 391 -10.60 12.30 18.96
N GLY A 392 -11.21 12.91 17.94
CA GLY A 392 -12.63 13.27 17.91
C GLY A 392 -13.59 12.14 17.56
N LEU A 393 -13.09 10.96 17.16
CA LEU A 393 -13.92 9.79 16.89
C LEU A 393 -14.66 9.32 18.15
N ASP A 394 -15.88 8.77 17.97
CA ASP A 394 -16.57 8.06 19.04
C ASP A 394 -15.81 6.80 19.47
N ASP A 395 -16.14 6.29 20.66
CA ASP A 395 -15.43 5.17 21.28
C ASP A 395 -15.37 3.91 20.41
N THR A 396 -16.40 3.64 19.60
CA THR A 396 -16.44 2.44 18.75
C THR A 396 -15.50 2.61 17.55
N ALA A 397 -15.62 3.72 16.82
CA ALA A 397 -14.74 4.00 15.69
C ALA A 397 -13.29 4.16 16.14
N ARG A 398 -13.05 4.85 17.26
CA ARG A 398 -11.71 5.05 17.83
C ARG A 398 -11.10 3.75 18.34
N GLY A 399 -11.88 2.88 18.98
CA GLY A 399 -11.43 1.56 19.42
C GLY A 399 -10.95 0.66 18.27
N ALA A 400 -11.49 0.88 17.07
CA ALA A 400 -11.01 0.22 15.86
C ALA A 400 -9.62 0.70 15.44
N VAL A 401 -9.20 1.92 15.74
CA VAL A 401 -7.90 2.44 15.29
C VAL A 401 -6.76 1.79 16.09
N ALA A 402 -5.95 0.98 15.42
CA ALA A 402 -4.70 0.41 15.97
C ALA A 402 -3.56 1.43 15.99
N GLY A 403 -3.51 2.29 14.99
CA GLY A 403 -2.47 3.28 14.85
C GLY A 403 -2.64 4.16 13.63
N VAL A 404 -1.70 5.08 13.49
CA VAL A 404 -1.59 5.98 12.35
C VAL A 404 -0.18 5.93 11.78
N THR A 405 -0.05 6.02 10.46
CA THR A 405 1.19 6.31 9.76
C THR A 405 1.11 7.73 9.23
N VAL A 406 2.02 8.59 9.69
CA VAL A 406 1.99 10.02 9.36
C VAL A 406 2.50 10.32 7.96
N MET A 407 3.26 9.41 7.34
CA MET A 407 3.63 9.45 5.93
C MET A 407 4.09 8.07 5.49
N ASN A 408 3.51 7.56 4.39
CA ASN A 408 4.00 6.37 3.72
C ASN A 408 5.26 6.68 2.89
N GLU A 409 6.23 5.78 2.94
CA GLU A 409 7.45 5.75 2.11
C GLU A 409 8.06 7.14 1.86
N PRO A 410 8.43 7.89 2.91
CA PRO A 410 8.89 9.27 2.78
C PRO A 410 10.11 9.34 1.87
N ALA A 411 9.98 10.07 0.75
CA ALA A 411 11.01 10.21 -0.27
C ALA A 411 11.51 8.90 -0.90
N HIS A 412 10.62 7.93 -1.12
CA HIS A 412 10.96 6.72 -1.86
C HIS A 412 11.64 6.99 -3.21
N MET A 413 12.68 6.21 -3.53
CA MET A 413 13.60 6.39 -4.67
C MET A 413 14.35 7.74 -4.70
N ASN A 414 14.52 8.39 -3.56
CA ASN A 414 15.40 9.55 -3.46
C ASN A 414 16.88 9.16 -3.60
N GLN A 415 17.27 7.94 -3.17
CA GLN A 415 18.58 7.35 -3.41
C GLN A 415 18.76 7.08 -4.92
N GLY A 416 19.23 8.10 -5.65
CA GLY A 416 19.39 8.09 -7.10
C GLY A 416 18.81 9.32 -7.79
N SER A 417 17.76 9.91 -7.20
CA SER A 417 17.05 11.07 -7.79
C SER A 417 17.36 12.39 -7.07
N ALA A 418 17.78 12.35 -5.80
CA ALA A 418 18.15 13.52 -4.99
C ALA A 418 17.10 14.66 -4.96
N PHE A 419 15.80 14.32 -5.00
CA PHE A 419 14.72 15.29 -4.92
C PHE A 419 14.43 15.75 -3.48
N ALA A 420 14.99 15.10 -2.45
CA ALA A 420 14.89 15.45 -1.04
C ALA A 420 16.25 15.31 -0.33
N SER A 421 16.50 16.15 0.69
CA SER A 421 17.65 15.94 1.58
C SER A 421 17.28 14.98 2.71
N GLU A 422 18.21 14.10 3.11
CA GLU A 422 17.98 13.15 4.21
C GLU A 422 17.67 13.86 5.54
N ALA A 423 18.30 15.01 5.78
CA ALA A 423 18.02 15.85 6.94
C ALA A 423 16.59 16.42 6.91
N ASP A 424 16.12 16.90 5.75
CA ASP A 424 14.74 17.39 5.61
C ASP A 424 13.71 16.28 5.84
N ILE A 425 13.97 15.07 5.34
CA ILE A 425 13.09 13.91 5.53
C ILE A 425 12.95 13.60 7.03
N LEU A 426 14.07 13.43 7.72
CA LEU A 426 14.09 13.06 9.14
C LEU A 426 13.58 14.18 10.04
N GLN A 427 13.83 15.44 9.69
CA GLN A 427 13.29 16.58 10.42
C GLN A 427 11.77 16.64 10.29
N TRP A 428 11.24 16.49 9.07
CA TRP A 428 9.79 16.50 8.84
C TRP A 428 9.08 15.36 9.58
N LEU A 429 9.64 14.14 9.57
CA LEU A 429 9.10 13.01 10.31
C LEU A 429 9.12 13.25 11.83
N SER A 430 10.16 13.91 12.34
CA SER A 430 10.24 14.31 13.76
C SER A 430 9.14 15.31 14.12
N ASP A 431 8.91 16.31 13.28
CA ASP A 431 7.87 17.33 13.49
C ASP A 431 6.46 16.72 13.44
N ALA A 432 6.19 15.84 12.48
CA ALA A 432 4.94 15.09 12.41
C ALA A 432 4.75 14.17 13.64
N SER A 433 5.81 13.51 14.10
CA SER A 433 5.80 12.67 15.31
C SER A 433 5.53 13.47 16.57
N ASN A 434 6.03 14.70 16.65
CA ASN A 434 5.76 15.61 17.77
C ASN A 434 4.28 15.95 17.88
N MET A 435 3.57 16.09 16.75
CA MET A 435 2.11 16.30 16.77
C MET A 435 1.37 15.10 17.36
N PHE A 436 1.76 13.87 16.98
CA PHE A 436 1.20 12.65 17.56
C PHE A 436 1.52 12.55 19.06
N ARG A 437 2.79 12.78 19.44
CA ARG A 437 3.26 12.74 20.83
C ARG A 437 2.52 13.71 21.75
N GLN A 438 2.22 14.90 21.25
CA GLN A 438 1.51 15.95 22.01
C GLN A 438 -0.01 15.74 22.06
N SER A 439 -0.54 14.81 21.26
CA SER A 439 -1.95 14.45 21.26
C SER A 439 -2.32 13.50 22.41
N LYS A 440 -3.61 13.18 22.54
CA LYS A 440 -4.16 12.18 23.45
C LYS A 440 -4.01 10.75 22.92
N LEU A 441 -3.68 10.56 21.63
CA LEU A 441 -3.64 9.26 20.97
C LEU A 441 -2.69 8.25 21.63
N PRO A 442 -1.45 8.61 22.05
CA PRO A 442 -0.59 7.69 22.79
C PRO A 442 -1.26 7.16 24.08
N GLY A 443 -1.95 8.03 24.82
CA GLY A 443 -2.68 7.66 26.04
C GLY A 443 -3.94 6.82 25.77
N MET A 444 -4.47 6.88 24.55
CA MET A 444 -5.60 6.09 24.08
C MET A 444 -5.18 4.75 23.46
N SER A 445 -3.92 4.33 23.63
CA SER A 445 -3.37 3.08 23.06
C SER A 445 -3.44 3.00 21.52
N VAL A 446 -3.50 4.17 20.86
CA VAL A 446 -3.24 4.30 19.43
C VAL A 446 -1.73 4.41 19.26
N LYS A 447 -1.19 3.75 18.23
CA LYS A 447 0.26 3.72 17.95
C LYS A 447 0.63 4.65 16.80
N LEU A 448 1.86 5.14 16.80
CA LEU A 448 2.49 5.78 15.64
C LEU A 448 3.32 4.73 14.92
N TYR A 449 2.89 4.35 13.71
CA TYR A 449 3.67 3.55 12.79
C TYR A 449 4.60 4.50 12.03
N MET A 450 5.84 4.58 12.50
CA MET A 450 6.87 5.40 11.87
C MET A 450 7.44 4.63 10.69
N GLN A 451 6.85 4.88 9.53
CA GLN A 451 7.24 4.24 8.29
C GLN A 451 8.55 4.83 7.78
N LEU A 452 9.50 3.95 7.48
CA LEU A 452 10.82 4.27 6.98
C LEU A 452 11.13 3.36 5.79
N ILE A 453 11.83 3.89 4.79
CA ILE A 453 12.19 3.12 3.60
C ILE A 453 13.64 3.33 3.17
N GLY A 454 14.33 2.22 2.87
CA GLY A 454 15.75 2.20 2.50
C GLY A 454 16.08 3.07 1.28
N THR A 455 15.21 3.04 0.26
CA THR A 455 15.43 3.75 -1.02
C THR A 455 15.39 5.28 -0.91
N ALA A 456 15.10 5.83 0.27
CA ALA A 456 15.16 7.25 0.54
C ALA A 456 16.56 7.75 0.96
N PHE A 457 17.44 6.85 1.42
CA PHE A 457 18.69 7.19 2.10
C PHE A 457 19.91 6.52 1.45
N ARG A 458 21.06 7.20 1.45
CA ARG A 458 22.33 6.63 0.98
C ARG A 458 22.89 5.56 1.92
N ASP A 459 22.82 5.82 3.22
CA ASP A 459 23.20 4.91 4.29
C ASP A 459 22.05 4.82 5.29
N PHE A 460 21.11 3.91 5.03
CA PHE A 460 19.92 3.75 5.85
C PHE A 460 20.26 3.41 7.31
N ASP A 461 21.13 2.41 7.52
CA ASP A 461 21.47 1.95 8.87
C ASP A 461 22.29 2.99 9.63
N GLY A 462 23.27 3.65 9.00
CA GLY A 462 24.08 4.68 9.64
C GLY A 462 23.34 5.99 9.92
N THR A 463 22.25 6.26 9.20
CA THR A 463 21.51 7.55 9.31
C THR A 463 20.20 7.40 10.07
N VAL A 464 19.36 6.46 9.66
CA VAL A 464 17.97 6.35 10.13
C VAL A 464 17.90 5.68 11.50
N VAL A 465 18.69 4.63 11.74
CA VAL A 465 18.67 3.89 13.01
C VAL A 465 19.09 4.78 14.19
N PRO A 466 20.23 5.52 14.13
CA PRO A 466 20.58 6.45 15.20
C PRO A 466 19.55 7.58 15.38
N TRP A 467 18.98 8.09 14.27
CA TRP A 467 17.92 9.09 14.35
C TRP A 467 16.68 8.56 15.07
N PHE A 468 16.24 7.33 14.79
CA PHE A 468 15.06 6.75 15.43
C PHE A 468 15.25 6.62 16.95
N HIS A 469 16.41 6.10 17.38
CA HIS A 469 16.75 5.98 18.81
C HIS A 469 16.93 7.32 19.52
N LYS A 470 17.37 8.36 18.79
CA LYS A 470 17.44 9.73 19.31
C LYS A 470 16.07 10.39 19.41
N THR A 471 15.18 10.11 18.45
CA THR A 471 13.87 10.78 18.32
C THR A 471 12.82 10.16 19.24
N PHE A 472 12.90 8.86 19.50
CA PHE A 472 11.99 8.13 20.37
C PHE A 472 12.75 7.48 21.52
N SER A 473 12.37 7.81 22.75
CA SER A 473 12.87 7.15 23.95
C SER A 473 12.49 5.67 23.98
N SER A 474 13.25 4.85 24.71
CA SER A 474 12.93 3.41 24.85
C SER A 474 11.53 3.16 25.41
N GLN A 475 11.02 4.06 26.26
CA GLN A 475 9.65 3.97 26.77
C GLN A 475 8.62 4.17 25.64
N GLU A 476 8.80 5.18 24.79
CA GLU A 476 7.92 5.43 23.65
C GLU A 476 7.98 4.26 22.66
N GLN A 477 9.18 3.78 22.33
CA GLN A 477 9.40 2.61 21.47
C GLN A 477 8.71 1.35 22.00
N SER A 478 8.60 1.18 23.32
CA SER A 478 7.93 0.03 23.93
C SER A 478 6.40 0.16 24.00
N LYS A 479 5.86 1.38 23.90
CA LYS A 479 4.45 1.67 24.16
C LYS A 479 3.66 2.02 22.91
N TRP A 480 4.17 2.94 22.09
CA TRP A 480 3.38 3.52 21.00
C TRP A 480 4.17 3.87 19.75
N ALA A 481 5.49 4.09 19.81
CA ALA A 481 6.30 4.34 18.63
C ALA A 481 6.74 3.02 18.01
N VAL A 482 6.22 2.70 16.82
CA VAL A 482 6.47 1.46 16.10
C VAL A 482 7.42 1.78 14.94
N ALA A 483 8.58 1.14 14.90
CA ALA A 483 9.41 1.16 13.69
C ALA A 483 8.71 0.32 12.62
N ASP A 484 8.41 0.90 11.46
CA ASP A 484 7.71 0.23 10.39
C ASP A 484 8.52 0.26 9.09
N LEU A 485 8.84 -0.92 8.55
CA LEU A 485 9.63 -1.07 7.33
C LEU A 485 8.82 -1.88 6.31
N HIS A 486 8.82 -1.44 5.07
CA HIS A 486 8.29 -2.25 3.97
C HIS A 486 9.33 -3.26 3.50
N PHE A 487 8.88 -4.46 3.14
CA PHE A 487 9.76 -5.49 2.61
C PHE A 487 9.18 -6.17 1.37
N TYR A 488 9.92 -6.13 0.28
CA TYR A 488 9.49 -6.69 -0.99
C TYR A 488 10.52 -7.69 -1.49
N ILE A 489 10.08 -8.94 -1.66
CA ILE A 489 10.85 -9.95 -2.39
C ILE A 489 10.84 -9.66 -3.90
N ALA A 490 9.81 -8.95 -4.36
CA ALA A 490 9.53 -8.61 -5.76
C ALA A 490 10.68 -8.01 -6.56
N TRP A 491 11.53 -7.28 -5.85
CA TRP A 491 12.65 -6.52 -6.42
C TRP A 491 14.00 -7.21 -6.14
N GLY A 492 13.98 -8.41 -5.56
CA GLY A 492 15.13 -9.24 -5.29
C GLY A 492 15.20 -10.47 -6.21
N GLY A 493 16.26 -11.27 -6.05
CA GLY A 493 16.41 -12.56 -6.76
C GLY A 493 15.65 -13.73 -6.12
N CYS A 494 14.70 -13.46 -5.21
CA CYS A 494 14.01 -14.49 -4.44
C CYS A 494 12.51 -14.57 -4.72
N ASP A 495 12.04 -13.94 -5.79
CA ASP A 495 10.65 -14.03 -6.20
C ASP A 495 10.34 -15.31 -7.01
N GLY A 496 9.06 -15.53 -7.25
CA GLY A 496 8.54 -16.69 -8.00
C GLY A 496 8.47 -16.50 -9.51
N ARG A 497 9.34 -15.67 -10.13
CA ARG A 497 9.29 -15.46 -11.59
C ARG A 497 9.62 -16.76 -12.35
N VAL A 498 8.94 -16.98 -13.48
CA VAL A 498 9.15 -18.15 -14.36
C VAL A 498 10.28 -17.97 -15.37
N ILE A 499 10.93 -16.81 -15.36
CA ILE A 499 12.07 -16.50 -16.20
C ILE A 499 13.37 -16.73 -15.42
N SER A 500 14.51 -16.72 -16.13
CA SER A 500 15.83 -16.85 -15.52
C SER A 500 16.00 -15.86 -14.34
N GLY A 501 16.53 -16.35 -13.22
CA GLY A 501 16.78 -15.57 -12.01
C GLY A 501 15.69 -15.60 -10.94
N GLY A 502 14.62 -16.39 -11.11
CA GLY A 502 13.64 -16.65 -10.04
C GLY A 502 14.21 -17.54 -8.93
N GLY A 503 13.78 -17.28 -7.69
CA GLY A 503 14.19 -18.05 -6.51
C GLY A 503 13.48 -19.40 -6.40
N PHE A 504 12.20 -19.45 -6.77
CA PHE A 504 11.38 -20.66 -6.73
C PHE A 504 10.33 -20.69 -7.84
N ALA A 505 9.87 -21.89 -8.19
CA ALA A 505 8.73 -22.09 -9.09
C ALA A 505 7.46 -22.45 -8.30
N CYS A 506 6.27 -22.30 -8.90
CA CYS A 506 5.01 -22.66 -8.23
C CYS A 506 4.82 -24.16 -8.02
N ASP A 507 5.53 -24.98 -8.77
CA ASP A 507 5.51 -26.44 -8.69
C ASP A 507 6.67 -26.99 -7.85
N ASP A 508 7.55 -26.13 -7.33
CA ASP A 508 8.51 -26.53 -6.29
C ASP A 508 7.75 -27.08 -5.08
N PRO A 509 8.27 -28.12 -4.40
CA PRO A 509 7.68 -28.61 -3.16
C PRO A 509 7.53 -27.48 -2.13
N LEU A 510 6.40 -27.45 -1.43
CA LEU A 510 6.07 -26.36 -0.50
C LEU A 510 7.16 -26.14 0.57
N ASP A 511 7.78 -27.20 1.06
CA ASP A 511 8.85 -27.11 2.05
C ASP A 511 10.14 -26.50 1.47
N GLU A 512 10.42 -26.71 0.18
CA GLU A 512 11.52 -26.03 -0.50
C GLU A 512 11.21 -24.54 -0.70
N ILE A 513 9.99 -24.18 -1.09
CA ILE A 513 9.55 -22.78 -1.20
C ILE A 513 9.69 -22.09 0.16
N ARG A 514 9.24 -22.73 1.25
CA ARG A 514 9.38 -22.21 2.62
C ARG A 514 10.83 -21.99 2.99
N GLN A 515 11.70 -22.99 2.77
CA GLN A 515 13.11 -22.88 3.09
C GLN A 515 13.79 -21.74 2.31
N LYS A 516 13.44 -21.56 1.04
CA LYS A 516 13.96 -20.47 0.20
C LYS A 516 13.49 -19.10 0.71
N ILE A 517 12.17 -18.93 0.93
CA ILE A 517 11.61 -17.68 1.46
C ILE A 517 12.21 -17.35 2.83
N ASP A 518 12.29 -18.34 3.73
CA ASP A 518 12.90 -18.19 5.05
C ASP A 518 14.36 -17.72 4.93
N GLY A 519 15.13 -18.31 4.02
CA GLY A 519 16.49 -17.87 3.73
C GLY A 519 16.58 -16.42 3.29
N CYS A 520 15.64 -15.98 2.44
CA CYS A 520 15.63 -14.63 1.88
C CYS A 520 15.20 -13.55 2.88
N VAL A 521 14.23 -13.85 3.74
CA VAL A 521 13.77 -12.89 4.77
C VAL A 521 14.66 -12.88 6.00
N LYS A 522 15.52 -13.89 6.19
CA LYS A 522 16.31 -14.05 7.41
C LYS A 522 17.22 -12.87 7.70
N SER A 523 18.00 -12.39 6.72
CA SER A 523 18.90 -11.24 6.96
C SER A 523 18.09 -10.01 7.36
N PHE A 524 17.10 -9.65 6.55
CA PHE A 524 16.24 -8.51 6.84
C PHE A 524 15.60 -8.58 8.23
N THR A 525 15.03 -9.73 8.61
CA THR A 525 14.37 -9.87 9.92
C THR A 525 15.37 -9.84 11.08
N GLN A 526 16.59 -10.36 10.89
CA GLN A 526 17.65 -10.30 11.90
C GLN A 526 18.16 -8.87 12.07
N ASP A 527 18.44 -8.18 10.97
CA ASP A 527 18.91 -6.80 10.95
C ASP A 527 17.84 -5.85 11.51
N PHE A 528 16.58 -6.03 11.12
CA PHE A 528 15.47 -5.23 11.65
C PHE A 528 15.31 -5.41 13.17
N ARG A 529 15.40 -6.65 13.66
CA ARG A 529 15.35 -6.95 15.10
C ARG A 529 16.54 -6.39 15.87
N LYS A 530 17.73 -6.38 15.26
CA LYS A 530 18.96 -5.87 15.85
C LYS A 530 18.96 -4.35 15.91
N ASN A 531 18.54 -3.70 14.82
CA ASN A 531 18.67 -2.26 14.64
C ASN A 531 17.55 -1.48 15.35
N PHE A 532 16.34 -2.04 15.44
CA PHE A 532 15.21 -1.36 16.08
C PHE A 532 14.77 -2.10 17.34
N GLY A 533 14.73 -1.38 18.47
CA GLY A 533 14.20 -1.88 19.74
C GLY A 533 12.67 -1.75 19.81
N GLY A 534 12.07 -2.30 20.87
CA GLY A 534 10.65 -2.09 21.16
C GLY A 534 9.69 -2.67 20.11
N LEU A 535 8.66 -1.88 19.77
CA LEU A 535 7.62 -2.24 18.81
C LEU A 535 8.12 -2.10 17.38
N ARG A 536 7.86 -3.12 16.56
CA ARG A 536 8.24 -3.20 15.16
C ARG A 536 7.08 -3.72 14.33
N ALA A 537 6.97 -3.27 13.09
CA ALA A 537 6.01 -3.75 12.12
C ALA A 537 6.62 -3.84 10.73
N VAL A 538 6.03 -4.71 9.92
CA VAL A 538 6.17 -4.71 8.47
C VAL A 538 4.75 -4.57 7.95
N THR A 539 4.28 -3.33 7.83
CA THR A 539 2.87 -3.09 7.45
C THR A 539 2.60 -3.25 5.97
N GLU A 540 3.66 -3.38 5.15
CA GLU A 540 3.59 -3.78 3.76
C GLU A 540 4.67 -4.81 3.42
N PHE A 541 4.23 -5.91 2.82
CA PHE A 541 5.07 -7.04 2.49
C PHE A 541 4.59 -7.71 1.20
N SER A 542 5.52 -8.09 0.32
CA SER A 542 5.22 -8.92 -0.85
C SER A 542 6.23 -10.06 -1.02
N THR A 543 5.74 -11.30 -1.01
CA THR A 543 6.48 -12.53 -1.36
C THR A 543 6.24 -13.02 -2.79
N GLY A 544 5.16 -12.56 -3.43
CA GLY A 544 4.54 -13.26 -4.55
C GLY A 544 4.46 -12.46 -5.84
N THR A 545 5.03 -11.27 -5.92
CA THR A 545 4.93 -10.46 -7.14
C THR A 545 6.31 -10.30 -7.72
N PHE A 546 6.60 -10.81 -8.90
CA PHE A 546 7.69 -10.25 -9.70
C PHE A 546 7.20 -8.93 -10.29
N GLN A 547 8.11 -7.99 -10.57
CA GLN A 547 7.73 -6.68 -11.13
C GLN A 547 6.84 -6.81 -12.39
N ASP A 548 7.03 -7.87 -13.20
CA ASP A 548 6.16 -8.26 -14.31
C ASP A 548 5.30 -9.46 -13.92
N MET A 549 4.03 -9.20 -13.65
CA MET A 549 3.00 -10.19 -13.34
C MET A 549 2.73 -11.16 -14.50
N GLY A 550 3.07 -10.81 -15.75
CA GLY A 550 3.00 -11.71 -16.90
C GLY A 550 4.05 -12.82 -16.84
N SER A 551 5.15 -12.55 -16.15
CA SER A 551 6.25 -13.48 -15.90
C SER A 551 6.11 -14.18 -14.53
N PHE A 552 4.95 -14.06 -13.89
CA PHE A 552 4.61 -14.79 -12.67
C PHE A 552 3.72 -16.01 -12.99
N THR A 553 3.97 -17.10 -12.30
CA THR A 553 3.17 -18.33 -12.35
C THR A 553 1.70 -18.08 -12.01
N GLN A 554 0.79 -18.29 -12.96
CA GLN A 554 -0.65 -18.05 -12.78
C GLN A 554 -1.41 -19.21 -12.11
N ARG A 555 -0.74 -20.20 -11.51
CA ARG A 555 -1.44 -21.34 -10.88
C ARG A 555 -1.93 -20.96 -9.47
N PRO A 556 -3.25 -20.96 -9.20
CA PRO A 556 -3.81 -20.59 -7.89
C PRO A 556 -3.38 -21.51 -6.73
N THR A 557 -2.82 -22.68 -7.03
CA THR A 557 -2.61 -23.78 -6.08
C THR A 557 -1.36 -23.67 -5.22
N ALA A 558 -0.36 -22.87 -5.59
CA ALA A 558 0.91 -22.82 -4.84
C ALA A 558 0.85 -21.90 -3.61
N PHE A 559 0.12 -20.78 -3.68
CA PHE A 559 0.00 -19.81 -2.59
C PHE A 559 -1.23 -20.00 -1.72
N ALA A 560 -2.27 -20.68 -2.22
CA ALA A 560 -3.46 -20.98 -1.43
C ALA A 560 -3.15 -21.77 -0.12
N PRO A 561 -2.22 -22.74 -0.09
CA PRO A 561 -1.82 -23.42 1.15
C PRO A 561 -0.99 -22.55 2.10
N LEU A 562 -0.28 -21.54 1.61
CA LEU A 562 0.47 -20.59 2.47
C LEU A 562 -0.46 -19.61 3.21
N ILE A 563 -1.68 -19.41 2.70
CA ILE A 563 -2.64 -18.40 3.20
C ILE A 563 -3.91 -19.04 3.83
N ARG A 564 -4.31 -20.27 3.46
CA ARG A 564 -5.58 -20.87 3.91
C ARG A 564 -5.44 -21.88 5.04
N GLY A 565 -5.80 -21.45 6.25
CA GLY A 565 -6.63 -22.29 7.11
C GLY A 565 -8.01 -22.48 6.46
N LYS A 566 -8.60 -23.67 6.59
CA LYS A 566 -9.84 -24.11 5.92
C LYS A 566 -11.02 -23.12 6.01
N ALA A 567 -11.11 -22.18 5.09
CA ALA A 567 -12.34 -21.45 4.76
C ALA A 567 -12.87 -21.99 3.42
N LYS A 568 -14.13 -22.44 3.41
CA LYS A 568 -14.84 -22.82 2.19
C LYS A 568 -14.81 -21.64 1.23
N THR A 569 -14.35 -21.87 0.01
CA THR A 569 -14.12 -20.86 -1.01
C THR A 569 -15.41 -20.22 -1.48
N GLY A 570 -15.70 -19.01 -0.99
CA GLY A 570 -16.16 -17.94 -1.87
C GLY A 570 -15.01 -17.60 -2.81
N GLY A 571 -15.27 -17.49 -4.12
CA GLY A 571 -14.25 -17.33 -5.14
C GLY A 571 -13.35 -16.11 -4.89
N PHE A 572 -12.07 -16.24 -5.27
CA PHE A 572 -11.19 -15.09 -5.48
C PHE A 572 -11.86 -14.19 -6.54
N TRP A 573 -12.57 -13.15 -6.10
CA TRP A 573 -13.03 -12.11 -6.99
C TRP A 573 -11.83 -11.23 -7.31
N ARG A 574 -11.15 -11.51 -8.43
CA ARG A 574 -10.62 -10.38 -9.20
C ARG A 574 -11.86 -9.61 -9.67
N PRO A 575 -12.00 -8.30 -9.40
CA PRO A 575 -12.76 -7.46 -10.31
C PRO A 575 -11.96 -7.49 -11.61
N SER A 576 -12.15 -8.52 -12.43
CA SER A 576 -11.68 -8.47 -13.80
C SER A 576 -12.46 -7.31 -14.39
N CYS A 577 -11.80 -6.19 -14.69
CA CYS A 577 -12.30 -5.28 -15.71
C CYS A 577 -12.43 -6.15 -16.96
N ARG A 578 -13.61 -6.76 -17.16
CA ARG A 578 -14.02 -7.29 -18.45
C ARG A 578 -14.28 -6.06 -19.30
N CYS A 579 -13.20 -5.41 -19.71
CA CYS A 579 -13.19 -4.50 -20.83
C CYS A 579 -13.63 -5.35 -22.01
N LYS A 580 -14.94 -5.41 -22.28
CA LYS A 580 -15.45 -5.98 -23.51
C LYS A 580 -14.74 -5.19 -24.61
N ARG A 581 -13.87 -5.86 -25.36
CA ARG A 581 -13.44 -5.34 -26.67
C ARG A 581 -14.72 -5.10 -27.44
N THR A 582 -15.12 -3.85 -27.62
CA THR A 582 -16.04 -3.49 -28.68
C THR A 582 -15.34 -3.89 -29.98
N PRO A 583 -15.91 -4.79 -30.80
CA PRO A 583 -15.35 -5.08 -32.10
C PRO A 583 -15.30 -3.78 -32.89
N THR A 584 -14.17 -3.56 -33.56
CA THR A 584 -14.01 -2.53 -34.60
C THR A 584 -15.24 -2.52 -35.50
N ARG A 585 -15.82 -1.32 -35.66
CA ARG A 585 -16.91 -1.00 -36.59
C ARG A 585 -16.62 -1.65 -37.96
N PRO A 586 -17.58 -2.35 -38.58
CA PRO A 586 -17.42 -2.76 -39.96
C PRO A 586 -17.41 -1.52 -40.87
N GLN A 587 -16.46 -1.49 -41.80
CA GLN A 587 -16.49 -0.56 -42.93
C GLN A 587 -17.80 -0.76 -43.69
N ILE A 588 -18.64 0.27 -43.72
CA ILE A 588 -19.79 0.33 -44.62
C ILE A 588 -19.29 0.95 -45.91
N SER A 589 -19.28 0.13 -46.97
CA SER A 589 -19.12 0.55 -48.35
C SER A 589 -20.30 1.39 -48.81
N SER A 590 -20.01 2.50 -49.48
CA SER A 590 -20.96 3.33 -50.22
C SER A 590 -21.66 2.54 -51.33
N PRO A 591 -22.87 2.95 -51.71
CA PRO A 591 -23.07 3.25 -53.12
C PRO A 591 -23.77 4.59 -53.38
N SER A 592 -23.33 5.20 -54.47
CA SER A 592 -23.83 6.41 -55.11
C SER A 592 -25.18 6.21 -55.80
N SER A 593 -26.11 7.16 -55.63
CA SER A 593 -26.91 7.85 -56.68
C SER A 593 -28.12 8.57 -56.05
N GLY A 594 -28.27 9.88 -56.31
CA GLY A 594 -29.46 10.68 -55.95
C GLY A 594 -30.55 10.60 -57.04
N PRO A 595 -31.45 11.59 -57.20
CA PRO A 595 -31.90 12.65 -56.28
C PRO A 595 -33.44 12.61 -56.05
N GLY A 596 -33.96 13.29 -55.02
CA GLY A 596 -35.41 13.49 -54.92
C GLY A 596 -35.96 14.05 -53.61
N ALA A 597 -36.34 15.34 -53.67
CA ALA A 597 -37.46 16.01 -53.00
C ALA A 597 -37.63 15.98 -51.45
N CYS A 598 -37.56 17.17 -50.86
CA CYS A 598 -38.13 17.55 -49.56
C CYS A 598 -39.66 17.41 -49.54
N PRO A 599 -40.24 17.23 -48.33
CA PRO A 599 -41.18 18.25 -47.90
C PRO A 599 -40.98 18.71 -46.44
N THR A 600 -41.40 19.96 -46.28
CA THR A 600 -41.57 20.82 -45.10
C THR A 600 -42.49 20.27 -44.00
N ALA A 601 -42.19 20.58 -42.73
CA ALA A 601 -43.15 20.74 -41.63
C ALA A 601 -42.49 21.51 -40.45
N PRO A 602 -43.24 22.16 -39.54
CA PRO A 602 -43.00 23.57 -39.21
C PRO A 602 -42.45 23.86 -37.82
N SER A 603 -41.91 25.08 -37.72
CA SER A 603 -41.55 25.84 -36.53
C SER A 603 -42.76 26.10 -35.61
N LEU A 604 -42.57 25.89 -34.30
CA LEU A 604 -43.42 26.43 -33.25
C LEU A 604 -42.61 27.41 -32.41
N SER A 605 -42.88 28.69 -32.64
CA SER A 605 -42.56 29.81 -31.76
C SER A 605 -43.71 30.01 -30.78
N VAL A 606 -43.40 30.13 -29.49
CA VAL A 606 -44.26 30.84 -28.54
C VAL A 606 -43.36 31.71 -27.66
N ALA A 607 -43.48 33.01 -27.89
CA ALA A 607 -43.06 34.06 -26.98
C ALA A 607 -44.09 34.18 -25.84
N GLY A 608 -43.63 34.54 -24.65
CA GLY A 608 -44.48 34.83 -23.50
C GLY A 608 -43.65 35.32 -22.32
N ALA A 609 -43.33 36.60 -22.32
CA ALA A 609 -42.84 37.32 -21.16
C ALA A 609 -43.92 37.36 -20.07
N PHE A 610 -43.56 37.25 -18.79
CA PHE A 610 -44.15 38.07 -17.73
C PHE A 610 -43.23 38.12 -16.50
N ASP A 611 -43.04 39.35 -16.05
CA ASP A 611 -42.42 39.85 -14.84
C ASP A 611 -43.27 39.52 -13.60
N GLY A 612 -42.69 39.56 -12.39
CA GLY A 612 -43.47 39.58 -11.15
C GLY A 612 -42.87 38.84 -9.96
N SER A 613 -42.06 39.57 -9.20
CA SER A 613 -41.80 39.33 -7.77
C SER A 613 -43.09 39.11 -6.96
N GLN A 614 -43.10 38.18 -6.00
CA GLN A 614 -43.43 38.45 -4.60
C GLN A 614 -43.31 37.20 -3.70
N ALA A 615 -42.80 37.46 -2.51
CA ALA A 615 -42.70 36.56 -1.37
C ALA A 615 -44.05 35.95 -0.96
N TRP A 616 -44.04 34.74 -0.39
CA TRP A 616 -44.92 34.42 0.73
C TRP A 616 -44.32 33.33 1.63
N SER A 617 -43.99 33.77 2.85
CA SER A 617 -43.83 32.95 4.03
C SER A 617 -45.21 32.56 4.61
N SER A 618 -45.42 31.31 5.00
CA SER A 618 -46.19 30.99 6.22
C SER A 618 -45.94 29.53 6.65
N ARG A 619 -45.29 29.35 7.81
CA ARG A 619 -45.89 28.95 9.09
C ARG A 619 -46.33 27.48 9.18
N ARG A 620 -45.55 26.69 9.91
CA ARG A 620 -46.07 25.95 11.07
C ARG A 620 -45.21 26.25 12.29
N ARG A 621 -45.84 26.86 13.29
CA ARG A 621 -45.40 26.97 14.69
C ARG A 621 -46.27 26.02 15.50
N SER A 622 -45.69 25.35 16.49
CA SER A 622 -46.14 25.33 17.89
C SER A 622 -45.34 24.27 18.67
N LEU A 623 -44.40 24.70 19.51
CA LEU A 623 -44.34 24.55 20.98
C LEU A 623 -44.13 23.08 21.46
N ALA A 624 -43.13 22.79 22.28
CA ALA A 624 -43.00 23.34 23.63
C ALA A 624 -41.58 23.71 24.07
N ARG A 625 -41.58 24.62 25.05
CA ARG A 625 -40.51 25.39 25.68
C ARG A 625 -40.20 24.74 27.04
N HIS A 626 -38.94 24.70 27.51
CA HIS A 626 -38.50 25.44 28.71
C HIS A 626 -37.02 25.21 29.10
N LEU A 627 -36.34 26.35 29.36
CA LEU A 627 -35.25 26.65 30.32
C LEU A 627 -33.89 25.95 30.10
N GLY A 628 -32.73 26.62 30.13
CA GLY A 628 -32.38 28.00 30.48
C GLY A 628 -30.86 28.08 30.75
N THR A 629 -30.32 29.31 30.65
CA THR A 629 -29.06 29.84 31.26
C THR A 629 -27.72 29.28 30.75
N ARG A 630 -26.93 30.07 29.99
CA ARG A 630 -25.86 31.02 30.44
C ARG A 630 -24.76 30.37 31.27
N PHE A 631 -23.51 30.36 30.79
CA PHE A 631 -22.48 31.34 31.15
C PHE A 631 -21.18 31.13 30.34
N SER A 632 -20.59 32.27 29.97
CA SER A 632 -19.18 32.59 29.61
C SER A 632 -18.35 31.59 28.82
#